data_AF-A0A6G3S5F0-F1
#
_entry.id   AF-A0A6G3S5F0-F1
#
_cell.length_a   1.000
_cell.length_b   1.000
_cell.length_c   1.000
_cell.angle_alpha   90.00
_cell.angle_beta   90.00
_cell.angle_gamma   90.00
#
_symmetry.space_group_name_H-M   'P 1'
#
loop_
_entity.id
_entity.type
_entity.pdbx_description
1 polymer ?
#
loop_
_entity_poly.entity_id
_entity_poly.type
_entity_poly.pdbx_seq_one_letter_code
_entity_poly.pdbx_strand_id
1 'polypeptide(L)' 'MSDAQPLPVHCFAHAGAGVSAFAGWSRHLGPHARTVPHLLPGRDSRRREPRLTGRADLLTDMLDHFTEADTP' A
#
# COMPACT_ATOMS: atom_id res chain seq x y z
N MET A 1 -27.55 6.10 -9.49
CA MET A 1 -26.94 5.35 -8.38
C MET A 1 -25.67 6.10 -8.05
N SER A 2 -25.53 6.60 -6.82
CA SER A 2 -24.40 7.47 -6.44
C SER A 2 -23.07 6.86 -6.87
N ASP A 3 -22.22 7.70 -7.44
CA ASP A 3 -20.86 7.38 -7.89
C ASP A 3 -19.98 7.21 -6.64
N ALA A 4 -20.21 6.12 -5.90
CA ALA A 4 -19.49 5.83 -4.69
C ALA A 4 -18.01 5.62 -5.05
N GLN A 5 -17.15 6.49 -4.51
CA GLN A 5 -15.71 6.36 -4.69
C GLN A 5 -15.26 4.94 -4.29
N PRO A 6 -14.47 4.23 -5.13
CA PRO A 6 -14.03 2.89 -4.82
C PRO A 6 -13.27 2.84 -3.50
N LEU A 7 -13.61 1.88 -2.64
CA LEU A 7 -12.96 1.70 -1.33
C LEU A 7 -11.47 1.37 -1.51
N PRO A 8 -10.54 2.16 -0.94
CA PRO A 8 -9.12 1.83 -1.02
C PRO A 8 -8.80 0.59 -0.17
N VAL A 9 -8.09 -0.37 -0.77
CA VAL A 9 -7.58 -1.57 -0.10
C VAL A 9 -6.07 -1.44 -0.03
N HIS A 10 -5.53 -1.14 1.15
CA HIS A 10 -4.10 -0.93 1.36
C HIS A 10 -3.39 -2.29 1.46
N CYS A 11 -2.39 -2.51 0.61
CA CYS A 11 -1.75 -3.82 0.44
C CYS A 11 -0.27 -3.78 0.80
N PHE A 12 0.14 -4.67 1.71
CA PHE A 12 1.51 -4.83 2.18
C PHE A 12 2.04 -6.20 1.80
N ALA A 13 3.11 -6.23 1.01
CA ALA A 13 3.67 -7.48 0.53
C ALA A 13 4.35 -8.25 1.68
N HIS A 14 4.29 -9.57 1.62
CA HIS A 14 5.01 -10.45 2.54
C HIS A 14 6.54 -10.32 2.34
N ALA A 15 7.32 -10.86 3.28
CA ALA A 15 8.78 -10.83 3.23
C ALA A 15 9.32 -11.42 1.91
N GLY A 16 10.26 -10.72 1.28
CA GLY A 16 10.85 -11.11 -0.01
C GLY A 16 10.09 -10.64 -1.25
N ALA A 17 8.82 -10.25 -1.14
CA ALA A 17 8.02 -9.75 -2.26
C ALA A 17 8.06 -8.21 -2.39
N GLY A 18 7.45 -7.72 -3.48
CA GLY A 18 7.21 -6.30 -3.75
C GLY A 18 5.77 -6.07 -4.22
N VAL A 19 5.45 -4.85 -4.64
CA VAL A 19 4.09 -4.43 -5.03
C VAL A 19 3.50 -5.24 -6.21
N SER A 20 4.34 -5.88 -7.01
CA SER A 20 3.92 -6.78 -8.10
C SER A 20 3.14 -8.00 -7.63
N ALA A 21 3.23 -8.38 -6.34
CA ALA A 21 2.42 -9.45 -5.75
C ALA A 21 0.91 -9.18 -5.84
N PHE A 22 0.52 -7.91 -6.00
CA PHE A 22 -0.87 -7.46 -6.12
C PHE A 22 -1.29 -7.18 -7.57
N ALA A 23 -0.45 -7.53 -8.55
CA ALA A 23 -0.79 -7.37 -9.96
C ALA A 23 -2.09 -8.12 -10.27
N GLY A 24 -3.06 -7.42 -10.87
CA GLY A 24 -4.36 -7.97 -11.24
C GLY A 24 -5.43 -7.97 -10.14
N TRP A 25 -5.11 -7.63 -8.88
CA TRP A 25 -6.09 -7.63 -7.78
C TRP A 25 -7.27 -6.70 -8.03
N SER A 26 -7.04 -5.52 -8.60
CA SER A 26 -8.13 -4.58 -8.92
C SER A 26 -9.17 -5.17 -9.87
N ARG A 27 -8.78 -6.09 -10.76
CA ARG A 27 -9.73 -6.81 -11.62
C ARG A 27 -10.59 -7.80 -10.83
N HIS A 28 -10.03 -8.44 -9.82
CA HIS A 28 -10.74 -9.42 -8.98
C HIS A 28 -11.63 -8.76 -7.94
N LEU A 29 -11.24 -7.59 -7.42
CA LEU A 29 -12.01 -6.84 -6.43
C LEU A 29 -13.24 -6.12 -7.05
N GLY A 30 -13.22 -5.87 -8.36
CA GLY A 30 -14.32 -5.20 -9.05
C GLY A 30 -14.35 -3.68 -8.83
N PRO A 31 -15.37 -2.98 -9.36
CA PRO A 31 -15.39 -1.53 -9.43
C PRO A 31 -15.56 -0.82 -8.07
N HIS A 32 -15.98 -1.55 -7.04
CA HIS A 32 -16.24 -0.99 -5.71
C HIS A 32 -14.99 -0.86 -4.83
N ALA A 33 -13.84 -1.36 -5.28
CA ALA A 33 -12.60 -1.30 -4.53
C ALA A 33 -11.39 -1.02 -5.42
N ARG A 34 -10.39 -0.34 -4.86
CA ARG A 34 -9.12 -0.01 -5.53
C ARG A 34 -7.94 -0.48 -4.70
N THR A 35 -7.09 -1.31 -5.29
CA THR A 35 -5.84 -1.76 -4.65
C THR A 35 -4.85 -0.60 -4.54
N VAL A 36 -4.30 -0.38 -3.33
CA VAL A 36 -3.26 0.61 -3.04
C VAL A 36 -2.05 -0.12 -2.46
N PRO A 37 -1.14 -0.64 -3.32
CA PRO A 37 0.03 -1.37 -2.87
C PRO A 37 1.11 -0.41 -2.35
N HIS A 38 1.65 -0.69 -1.17
CA HIS A 38 2.68 0.14 -0.54
C HIS A 38 4.07 -0.43 -0.81
N LEU A 39 4.95 0.39 -1.39
CA LEU A 39 6.33 0.00 -1.65
C LEU A 39 7.19 0.19 -0.39
N LEU A 40 7.63 -0.92 0.18
CA LEU A 40 8.46 -0.94 1.38
C LEU A 40 9.92 -0.53 1.09
N PRO A 41 10.63 0.07 2.06
CA PRO A 41 12.05 0.38 1.95
C PRO A 41 12.90 -0.83 1.55
N GLY A 42 13.90 -0.59 0.70
CA GLY A 42 14.79 -1.65 0.21
C GLY A 42 14.14 -2.55 -0.85
N ARG A 43 13.09 -2.09 -1.56
CA ARG A 43 12.47 -2.77 -2.71
C ARG A 43 12.39 -1.86 -3.93
N ASP A 44 12.54 -2.44 -5.12
CA ASP A 44 12.31 -1.78 -6.42
C ASP A 44 13.00 -0.39 -6.53
N SER A 45 12.23 0.68 -6.76
CA SER A 45 12.73 2.06 -6.81
C SER A 45 13.34 2.51 -5.48
N ARG A 46 12.87 1.99 -4.34
CA ARG A 46 13.42 2.18 -2.98
C ARG A 46 14.54 1.19 -2.62
N ARG A 47 15.12 0.43 -3.58
CA ARG A 47 16.12 -0.62 -3.29
C ARG A 47 17.39 -0.15 -2.59
N ARG A 48 17.74 1.14 -2.69
CA ARG A 48 18.93 1.73 -2.07
C ARG A 48 18.71 2.11 -0.62
N GLU A 49 17.45 2.15 -0.17
CA GLU A 49 17.13 2.42 1.22
C GLU A 49 17.40 1.19 2.10
N PRO A 50 17.78 1.37 3.37
CA PRO A 50 17.88 0.28 4.33
C PRO A 50 16.58 -0.51 4.42
N ARG A 51 16.69 -1.84 4.51
CA ARG A 51 15.53 -2.70 4.76
C ARG A 51 15.15 -2.56 6.23
N LEU A 52 13.98 -1.98 6.49
CA LEU A 52 13.44 -1.92 7.85
C LEU A 52 13.02 -3.33 8.29
N THR A 53 13.67 -3.83 9.35
CA THR A 53 13.38 -5.15 9.96
C THR A 53 12.75 -5.01 11.34
N GLY A 54 12.76 -3.81 11.92
CA GLY A 54 12.10 -3.48 13.17
C GLY A 54 10.66 -3.03 12.98
N ARG A 55 9.76 -3.47 13.88
CA ARG A 55 8.34 -3.07 13.87
C ARG A 55 8.15 -1.56 14.00
N ALA A 56 8.89 -0.93 14.92
CA ALA A 56 8.73 0.50 15.21
C ALA A 56 9.10 1.35 13.99
N ASP A 57 10.28 1.11 13.42
CA ASP A 57 10.76 1.85 12.24
C ASP A 57 9.84 1.67 11.04
N LEU A 58 9.33 0.44 10.84
CA LEU A 58 8.38 0.16 9.78
C LEU A 58 7.06 0.92 9.98
N LEU A 59 6.53 0.98 11.20
CA LEU A 59 5.32 1.76 11.48
C LEU A 59 5.56 3.26 11.27
N THR A 60 6.71 3.79 11.67
CA THR A 60 7.06 5.21 11.42
C THR A 60 7.08 5.53 9.92
N ASP A 61 7.71 4.69 9.09
CA ASP A 61 7.74 4.88 7.61
C ASP A 61 6.33 4.82 6.99
N MET A 62 5.43 4.04 7.59
CA MET A 62 4.12 3.76 7.00
C MET A 62 3.03 4.71 7.46
N LEU A 63 3.01 5.08 8.74
CA LEU A 63 1.89 5.82 9.35
C LEU A 63 1.71 7.20 8.73
N ASP A 64 2.77 7.81 8.20
CA ASP A 64 2.69 9.08 7.46
C ASP A 64 1.74 8.98 6.26
N HIS A 65 1.63 7.80 5.61
CA HIS A 65 0.70 7.58 4.50
C HIS A 65 -0.78 7.50 4.92
N PHE A 66 -1.06 7.36 6.23
CA PHE A 66 -2.39 7.15 6.79
C PHE A 66 -2.88 8.29 7.68
N THR A 67 -2.10 9.38 7.76
CA THR A 67 -2.56 10.61 8.42
C THR A 67 -3.53 11.32 7.49
N GLU A 68 -4.82 11.27 7.82
CA GLU A 68 -5.89 11.88 7.03
C GLU A 68 -5.70 13.40 6.91
N ALA A 69 -5.74 13.92 5.68
CA ALA A 69 -6.50 15.12 5.41
C ALA A 69 -7.94 14.67 5.21
N ASP A 70 -8.66 14.55 6.32
CA ASP A 70 -10.11 14.42 6.37
C ASP A 70 -10.66 15.67 5.66
N THR A 71 -11.03 15.54 4.39
CA THR A 71 -11.63 16.63 3.61
C THR A 71 -13.11 16.32 3.46
N PRO A 72 -14.00 17.22 3.92
CA PRO A 72 -15.45 17.01 3.96
C PRO A 72 -16.08 16.84 2.57
#